data_AF-A0A1H2HKU1-F1
#
_entry.id   AF-A0A1H2HKU1-F1
#
_cell.length_a   1.000
_cell.length_b   1.000
_cell.length_c   1.000
_cell.angle_alpha   90.00
_cell.angle_beta   90.00
_cell.angle_gamma   90.00
#
_symmetry.space_group_name_H-M   'P 1'
#
loop_
_entity.id
_entity.type
_entity.pdbx_description
1 polymer ?
#
loop_
_entity_poly.entity_id
_entity_poly.type
_entity_poly.pdbx_seq_one_letter_code
_entity_poly.pdbx_strand_id
1 'polypeptide(L)'
;MTTISTRAPARRKTKSVTKPTHLTYELRRKKAKKEILDFMEANPWDSPAMKIVGHVCPWGDPVTGIKEIRRLLGESIAKCKVIPFPVGGKRGLKISKGA
;
A
#
# COMPACT_ATOMS: atom_id res chain seq x y z
N MET A 1 28.72 63.04 11.62
CA MET A 1 29.15 61.65 11.33
C MET A 1 27.91 60.80 11.12
N THR A 2 27.63 60.38 9.88
CA THR A 2 26.45 59.60 9.51
C THR A 2 26.84 58.14 9.34
N THR A 3 26.32 57.26 10.21
CA THR A 3 26.60 55.82 10.19
C THR A 3 25.66 55.11 9.22
N ILE A 4 26.21 54.55 8.15
CA ILE A 4 25.45 53.76 7.17
C ILE A 4 25.47 52.30 7.61
N SER A 5 24.30 51.73 7.91
CA SER A 5 24.15 50.33 8.33
C SER A 5 24.24 49.39 7.11
N THR A 6 25.32 48.61 7.05
CA THR A 6 25.54 47.58 6.02
C THR A 6 24.83 46.28 6.40
N ARG A 7 23.49 46.23 6.36
CA ARG A 7 22.75 44.96 6.48
C ARG A 7 22.49 44.39 5.09
N ALA A 8 23.14 43.27 4.79
CA ALA A 8 22.87 42.48 3.60
C ALA A 8 21.39 42.05 3.58
N PRO A 9 20.69 42.14 2.43
CA PRO A 9 19.29 41.74 2.34
C PRO A 9 19.18 40.23 2.62
N ALA A 10 18.37 39.87 3.61
CA ALA A 10 18.09 38.48 3.92
C ALA A 10 17.44 37.82 2.69
N ARG A 11 18.20 36.96 2.00
CA ARG A 11 17.73 36.23 0.82
C ARG A 11 16.57 35.30 1.21
N ARG A 12 15.35 35.74 0.93
CA ARG A 12 14.12 34.97 1.15
C ARG A 12 14.19 33.72 0.27
N LYS A 13 14.38 32.52 0.87
CA LYS A 13 14.25 31.27 0.13
C LYS A 13 12.80 31.14 -0.32
N THR A 14 12.56 31.33 -1.61
CA THR A 14 11.27 30.99 -2.21
C THR A 14 11.09 29.49 -2.08
N LYS A 15 10.04 29.06 -1.37
CA LYS A 15 9.62 27.66 -1.37
C LYS A 15 9.10 27.38 -2.78
N SER A 16 9.93 26.79 -3.63
CA SER A 16 9.47 26.32 -4.93
C SER A 16 8.38 25.28 -4.68
N VAL A 17 7.17 25.58 -5.15
CA VAL A 17 6.08 24.60 -5.18
C VAL A 17 6.50 23.54 -6.19
N THR A 18 6.99 22.40 -5.69
CA THR A 18 7.32 21.24 -6.51
C THR A 18 6.04 20.73 -7.13
N LYS A 19 5.82 21.02 -8.41
CA LYS A 19 4.72 20.43 -9.17
C LYS A 19 4.94 18.91 -9.19
N PRO A 20 3.89 18.10 -8.95
CA PRO A 20 4.03 16.65 -9.01
C PRO A 20 4.43 16.26 -10.44
N THR A 21 5.62 15.69 -10.59
CA THR A 21 6.08 15.15 -11.87
C THR A 21 5.25 13.89 -12.17
N HIS A 22 4.19 14.06 -12.96
CA HIS A 22 3.42 12.91 -13.44
C HIS A 22 4.30 12.08 -14.37
N LEU A 23 4.59 10.84 -13.98
CA LEU A 23 5.30 9.90 -14.82
C LEU A 23 4.52 9.71 -16.14
N THR A 24 5.23 9.82 -17.26
CA THR A 24 4.71 9.46 -18.57
C THR A 24 4.21 8.02 -18.54
N TYR A 25 3.25 7.71 -19.40
CA TYR A 25 2.65 6.37 -19.47
C TYR A 25 3.70 5.26 -19.62
N GLU A 26 4.71 5.48 -20.45
CA GLU A 26 5.83 4.56 -20.66
C GLU A 26 6.63 4.26 -19.38
N LEU A 27 6.91 5.30 -18.59
CA LEU A 27 7.62 5.12 -17.32
C LEU A 27 6.77 4.38 -16.29
N ARG A 28 5.45 4.61 -16.27
CA ARG A 28 4.51 3.84 -15.44
C ARG A 28 4.47 2.37 -15.84
N ARG A 29 4.46 2.08 -17.14
CA ARG A 29 4.47 0.72 -17.69
C ARG A 29 5.76 -0.02 -17.33
N LYS A 30 6.92 0.63 -17.48
CA LYS A 30 8.22 0.06 -17.07
C LYS A 30 8.27 -0.22 -15.57
N LYS A 31 7.82 0.72 -14.75
CA LYS A 31 7.74 0.53 -13.29
C LYS A 31 6.83 -0.63 -12.92
N ALA A 32 5.64 -0.71 -13.50
CA ALA A 32 4.68 -1.78 -13.22
C ALA A 32 5.22 -3.15 -13.64
N LYS A 33 5.87 -3.24 -14.80
CA LYS A 33 6.52 -4.49 -15.24
C LYS A 33 7.61 -4.94 -14.27
N LYS A 34 8.45 -4.01 -13.81
CA LYS A 34 9.48 -4.31 -12.80
C LYS A 34 8.84 -4.81 -11.51
N GLU A 35 7.81 -4.13 -11.02
CA GLU A 35 7.12 -4.51 -9.79
C GLU A 35 6.47 -5.91 -9.87
N ILE A 36 5.92 -6.28 -11.03
CA ILE A 36 5.38 -7.63 -11.26
C ILE A 36 6.52 -8.67 -11.21
N LEU A 37 7.66 -8.40 -11.84
CA LEU A 37 8.80 -9.31 -11.80
C LEU A 37 9.37 -9.45 -10.39
N ASP A 38 9.57 -8.34 -9.69
CA ASP A 38 10.03 -8.32 -8.30
C ASP A 38 9.04 -9.10 -7.40
N PHE A 39 7.73 -9.00 -7.65
CA PHE A 39 6.71 -9.76 -6.93
C PHE A 39 6.79 -11.27 -7.20
N MET A 40 6.98 -11.67 -8.47
CA MET A 40 7.13 -13.08 -8.85
C MET A 40 8.44 -13.68 -8.35
N GLU A 41 9.51 -12.89 -8.27
CA GLU A 41 10.80 -13.32 -7.70
C GLU A 41 10.70 -13.48 -6.17
N ALA A 42 10.06 -12.53 -5.50
CA ALA A 42 9.88 -12.57 -4.05
C ALA A 42 8.89 -13.65 -3.57
N ASN A 43 8.01 -14.14 -4.45
CA ASN A 43 7.00 -15.14 -4.11
C ASN A 43 7.20 -16.40 -4.95
N PRO A 44 7.77 -17.47 -4.36
CA PRO A 44 7.80 -18.79 -5.00
C PRO A 44 6.40 -19.21 -5.46
N TRP A 45 6.33 -20.07 -6.47
CA TRP A 45 5.07 -20.55 -7.06
C TRP A 45 4.08 -21.18 -6.05
N ASP A 46 4.58 -21.70 -4.93
CA ASP A 46 3.76 -22.28 -3.86
C ASP A 46 3.27 -21.24 -2.82
N SER A 47 3.69 -19.98 -2.94
CA SER A 47 3.26 -18.90 -2.06
C SER A 47 1.74 -18.72 -2.13
N PRO A 48 1.05 -18.51 -0.99
CA PRO A 48 -0.38 -18.17 -0.98
C PRO A 48 -0.71 -16.97 -1.86
N ALA A 49 0.21 -16.00 -1.97
CA ALA A 49 0.06 -14.84 -2.83
C ALA A 49 0.00 -15.23 -4.31
N MET A 50 0.84 -16.18 -4.75
CA MET A 50 0.85 -16.69 -6.12
C MET A 50 -0.34 -17.59 -6.41
N LYS A 51 -0.87 -18.33 -5.43
CA LYS A 51 -2.13 -19.09 -5.59
C LYS A 51 -3.32 -18.17 -5.83
N ILE A 52 -3.33 -17.00 -5.17
CA ILE A 52 -4.38 -15.99 -5.35
C ILE A 52 -4.21 -15.25 -6.68
N VAL A 53 -2.99 -14.92 -7.09
CA VAL A 53 -2.76 -14.01 -8.22
C VAL A 53 -2.51 -14.75 -9.54
N GLY A 54 -2.04 -16.00 -9.47
CA GLY A 54 -1.57 -16.76 -10.62
C GLY A 54 -2.63 -17.01 -11.70
N HIS A 55 -3.91 -17.06 -11.32
CA HIS A 55 -5.02 -17.23 -12.27
C HIS A 55 -5.35 -15.97 -13.08
N VAL A 56 -4.81 -14.81 -12.69
CA VAL A 56 -5.02 -13.52 -13.37
C VAL A 56 -3.97 -13.30 -14.48
N CYS A 57 -2.91 -14.10 -14.49
CA CYS A 57 -1.90 -14.08 -15.54
C CYS A 57 -2.39 -14.92 -16.74
N PRO A 58 -2.23 -14.49 -18.00
CA PRO A 58 -1.42 -13.36 -18.49
C PRO A 58 -2.15 -12.01 -18.52
N TRP A 59 -1.42 -10.94 -18.16
CA TRP A 59 -1.92 -9.57 -18.25
C TRP A 59 -1.63 -8.93 -19.63
N GLY A 60 -2.64 -8.34 -20.27
CA GLY A 60 -2.45 -7.55 -21.50
C GLY A 60 -1.67 -6.25 -21.27
N ASP A 61 -1.86 -5.60 -20.11
CA ASP A 61 -1.14 -4.39 -19.69
C ASP A 61 -0.60 -4.55 -18.24
N PRO A 62 0.71 -4.37 -18.00
CA PRO A 62 1.31 -4.51 -16.67
C PRO A 62 0.78 -3.49 -15.66
N VAL A 63 0.33 -2.30 -16.08
CA VAL A 63 -0.25 -1.31 -15.14
C VAL A 63 -1.60 -1.81 -14.60
N THR A 64 -2.39 -2.46 -15.44
CA THR A 64 -3.65 -3.10 -15.05
C THR A 64 -3.38 -4.35 -14.21
N GLY A 65 -2.37 -5.13 -14.58
CA GLY A 65 -1.93 -6.30 -13.80
C GLY A 65 -1.60 -5.93 -12.36
N ILE A 66 -0.72 -4.97 -12.11
CA ILE A 66 -0.32 -4.61 -10.74
C ILE A 66 -1.49 -4.07 -9.89
N LYS A 67 -2.45 -3.37 -10.51
CA LYS A 67 -3.66 -2.93 -9.80
C LYS A 67 -4.48 -4.12 -9.32
N GLU A 68 -4.62 -5.13 -10.17
CA GLU A 68 -5.40 -6.32 -9.87
C GLU A 68 -4.72 -7.21 -8.84
N ILE A 69 -3.40 -7.37 -8.92
CA ILE A 69 -2.58 -8.01 -7.88
C ILE A 69 -2.84 -7.35 -6.52
N ARG A 70 -2.75 -6.02 -6.46
CA ARG A 70 -2.99 -5.26 -5.23
C ARG A 70 -4.44 -5.37 -4.74
N ARG A 71 -5.42 -5.39 -5.65
CA ARG A 71 -6.84 -5.57 -5.32
C ARG A 71 -7.05 -6.93 -4.64
N LEU A 72 -6.57 -8.00 -5.26
CA LEU A 72 -6.74 -9.37 -4.74
C LEU A 72 -6.01 -9.59 -3.41
N LEU A 73 -4.78 -9.08 -3.28
CA LEU A 73 -4.04 -9.15 -2.01
C LEU A 73 -4.68 -8.29 -0.92
N GLY A 74 -5.23 -7.12 -1.27
CA GLY A 74 -5.97 -6.28 -0.33
C GLY A 74 -7.25 -6.95 0.17
N GLU A 75 -8.01 -7.57 -0.74
CA GLU A 75 -9.23 -8.32 -0.42
C GLU A 75 -8.94 -9.57 0.41
N SER A 76 -7.85 -10.29 0.12
CA SER A 76 -7.47 -11.47 0.91
C SER A 76 -7.06 -11.09 2.33
N ILE A 77 -6.28 -10.01 2.51
CA ILE A 77 -5.92 -9.49 3.83
C ILE A 77 -7.18 -9.04 4.60
N ALA A 78 -8.11 -8.36 3.93
CA ALA A 78 -9.36 -7.91 4.55
C ALA A 78 -10.21 -9.11 5.02
N LYS A 79 -10.36 -10.15 4.19
CA LYS A 79 -11.11 -11.36 4.56
C LYS A 79 -10.44 -12.15 5.69
N CYS A 80 -9.10 -12.26 5.68
CA CYS A 80 -8.37 -12.95 6.76
C CYS A 80 -8.42 -12.22 8.11
N LYS A 81 -8.62 -10.89 8.12
CA LYS A 81 -8.78 -10.12 9.36
C LYS A 81 -10.18 -10.26 9.99
N VAL A 82 -11.21 -10.59 9.20
CA VAL A 82 -12.60 -10.73 9.66
C VAL A 82 -12.92 -12.20 9.96
N ILE A 83 -12.03 -12.90 10.66
CA ILE A 83 -12.44 -14.06 11.43
C ILE A 83 -12.59 -13.55 12.86
N PRO A 84 -13.81 -13.14 13.30
CA PRO A 84 -14.01 -12.84 14.69
C PRO A 84 -13.71 -14.13 15.44
N PHE A 85 -12.59 -14.15 16.18
CA PHE A 85 -12.43 -15.11 17.25
C PHE A 85 -13.70 -15.01 18.10
N PRO A 86 -14.35 -16.13 18.45
CA PRO A 86 -15.41 -16.10 19.43
C PRO A 86 -14.77 -15.64 20.74
N VAL A 87 -14.73 -14.32 20.95
CA VAL A 87 -14.47 -13.73 22.26
C VAL A 87 -15.60 -14.27 23.10
N GLY A 88 -15.28 -15.31 23.88
CA GLY A 88 -16.24 -16.07 24.66
C GLY A 88 -17.14 -15.09 25.37
N GLY A 89 -18.37 -14.96 24.87
CA GLY A 89 -19.38 -14.17 25.52
C GLY A 89 -19.40 -14.67 26.94
N LYS A 90 -19.13 -13.78 27.90
CA LYS A 90 -19.21 -14.10 29.32
C LYS A 90 -20.61 -14.61 29.59
N ARG A 91 -20.81 -15.92 29.43
CA ARG A 91 -21.93 -16.65 29.99
C ARG A 91 -21.67 -16.58 31.48
N GLY A 92 -22.20 -15.53 32.11
CA GLY A 92 -22.27 -15.47 33.56
C GLY A 92 -22.91 -16.77 34.01
N LEU A 93 -22.13 -17.62 34.68
CA LEU A 93 -22.62 -18.80 35.35
C LEU A 93 -23.63 -18.32 36.39
N LYS A 94 -24.91 -18.24 36.03
CA LYS A 94 -25.99 -18.21 37.02
C LYS A 94 -26.21 -19.66 37.43
N ILE A 95 -25.45 -20.11 38.42
CA ILE A 95 -25.81 -21.30 39.19
C ILE A 95 -27.02 -20.87 40.01
N SER A 96 -28.23 -21.21 39.55
CA SER A 96 -29.41 -21.17 40.39
C SER A 96 -29.28 -22.26 41.45
N LYS A 97 -29.02 -21.87 42.70
CA LYS A 97 -29.36 -22.71 43.85
C LYS A 97 -30.88 -22.62 44.06
N GLY A 98 -31.59 -23.71 43.74
CA GLY A 98 -32.92 -24.02 44.29
C GLY A 98 -32.80 -25.45 44.82
N ALA A 99 -32.78 -25.62 46.14
CA ALA A 99 -33.92 -25.81 47.04
C ALA A 99 -34.33 -27.28 47.06
#